data_AF-A0A930XYZ6-F1
#
_entry.id   AF-A0A930XYZ6-F1
#
_cell.length_a   1.000
_cell.length_b   1.000
_cell.length_c   1.000
_cell.angle_alpha   90.00
_cell.angle_beta   90.00
_cell.angle_gamma   90.00
#
_symmetry.space_group_name_H-M   'P 1'
#
loop_
_entity.id
_entity.type
_entity.pdbx_description
1 polymer ?
#
loop_
_entity_poly.entity_id
_entity_poly.type
_entity_poly.pdbx_seq_one_letter_code
_entity_poly.pdbx_strand_id
1 'polypeptide(L)'
;MIKIYRIDFPDGAFYIGQTRQDLRTRLLAHRSNPVNWGVWGRLLRLPTPRISVLSKHFKQERADAAELSQIRKAEKESPRKLLNVNGRDIERNWRKTGKPPLPNGRGAPFSRKRVPKDGYNRKPGFFVCSWCRKRLDSSMFYSDRSRSSGLCSRCKTCSNLKQAAIYAAVKGGGTASEGYQKAKRIVRG
;
A
#
# COMPACT_ATOMS: atom_id res chain seq x y z
N MET A 1 -18.84 10.13 10.56
CA MET A 1 -19.51 9.92 9.27
C MET A 1 -18.45 9.89 8.15
N ILE A 2 -18.47 8.89 7.27
CA ILE A 2 -17.60 8.86 6.08
C ILE A 2 -18.36 9.54 4.95
N LYS A 3 -17.75 10.52 4.30
CA LYS A 3 -18.29 11.26 3.15
C LYS A 3 -17.56 10.82 1.89
N ILE A 4 -18.29 10.59 0.80
CA ILE A 4 -17.74 10.25 -0.51
C ILE A 4 -17.88 11.47 -1.42
N TYR A 5 -16.82 11.83 -2.14
CA TYR A 5 -16.79 12.97 -3.04
C TYR A 5 -16.14 12.62 -4.37
N ARG A 6 -16.52 13.37 -5.41
CA ARG A 6 -15.98 13.27 -6.76
C ARG A 6 -15.41 14.61 -7.21
N ILE A 7 -14.22 14.58 -7.81
CA ILE A 7 -13.57 15.72 -8.44
C ILE A 7 -13.52 15.44 -9.94
N ASP A 8 -14.15 16.30 -10.73
CA ASP A 8 -14.23 16.21 -12.19
C ASP A 8 -13.19 17.15 -12.81
N PHE A 9 -12.39 16.60 -13.73
CA PHE A 9 -11.35 17.34 -14.44
C PHE A 9 -11.83 17.76 -15.84
N PRO A 10 -11.28 18.84 -16.41
CA PRO A 10 -11.68 19.36 -17.72
C PRO A 10 -11.45 18.38 -18.89
N ASP A 11 -10.51 17.44 -18.74
CA ASP A 11 -10.18 16.41 -19.73
C ASP A 11 -11.14 15.20 -19.67
N GLY A 12 -12.16 15.24 -18.82
CA GLY A 12 -13.10 14.14 -18.60
C GLY A 12 -12.61 13.08 -17.61
N ALA A 13 -11.38 13.20 -17.08
CA ALA A 13 -10.94 12.36 -15.98
C ALA A 13 -11.70 12.70 -14.69
N PHE A 14 -11.76 11.76 -13.75
CA PHE A 14 -12.35 12.01 -12.44
C PHE A 14 -11.61 11.27 -11.31
N TYR A 15 -11.71 11.82 -10.11
CA TYR A 15 -11.20 11.23 -8.87
C TYR A 15 -12.33 11.03 -7.87
N ILE A 16 -12.45 9.81 -7.32
CA ILE A 16 -13.38 9.50 -6.23
C ILE A 16 -12.58 9.30 -4.96
N GLY A 17 -12.94 10.04 -3.92
CA GLY A 17 -12.32 9.94 -2.60
C GLY A 17 -13.34 9.76 -1.49
N GLN A 18 -12.87 9.22 -0.38
CA GLN A 18 -13.61 9.19 0.88
C GLN A 18 -12.88 9.99 1.96
N THR A 19 -13.63 10.64 2.84
CA THR A 19 -13.08 11.43 3.95
C THR A 19 -13.97 11.36 5.17
N ARG A 20 -13.38 11.41 6.37
CA ARG A 20 -14.11 11.65 7.63
C ARG A 20 -14.11 13.13 8.03
N GLN A 21 -13.26 13.93 7.39
CA GLN A 21 -13.12 15.35 7.65
C GLN A 21 -14.20 16.14 6.90
N ASP A 22 -14.28 17.44 7.21
CA ASP A 22 -15.04 18.35 6.36
C ASP A 22 -14.47 18.37 4.93
N LEU A 23 -15.38 18.48 3.95
CA LEU A 23 -15.01 18.40 2.55
C LEU A 23 -14.11 19.58 2.15
N ARG A 24 -14.35 20.78 2.71
CA ARG A 24 -13.53 21.97 2.45
C ARG A 24 -12.09 21.75 2.92
N THR A 25 -11.91 21.24 4.14
CA THR A 25 -10.59 20.91 4.68
C THR A 25 -9.88 19.87 3.83
N ARG A 26 -10.61 18.85 3.36
CA ARG A 26 -10.02 17.81 2.51
C ARG A 26 -9.58 18.35 1.15
N LEU A 27 -10.37 19.23 0.54
CA LEU A 27 -10.04 19.86 -0.74
C LEU A 27 -8.85 20.83 -0.60
N LEU A 28 -8.77 21.58 0.49
CA LEU A 28 -7.61 22.42 0.80
C LEU A 28 -6.34 21.57 0.99
N ALA A 29 -6.43 20.44 1.69
CA ALA A 29 -5.31 19.52 1.87
C ALA A 29 -4.84 18.89 0.56
N HIS A 30 -5.76 18.66 -0.39
CA HIS A 30 -5.39 18.31 -1.76
C HIS A 30 -4.61 19.47 -2.39
N ARG A 31 -5.15 20.69 -2.38
CA ARG A 31 -4.50 21.87 -3.00
C ARG A 31 -3.11 22.18 -2.45
N SER A 32 -2.86 21.93 -1.16
CA SER A 32 -1.60 22.26 -0.49
C SER A 32 -0.52 21.17 -0.55
N ASN A 33 -0.82 19.97 -1.08
CA ASN A 33 0.13 18.86 -1.11
C ASN A 33 0.60 18.54 -2.55
N PRO A 34 1.73 19.12 -2.99
CA PRO A 34 2.23 18.93 -4.36
C PRO A 34 2.70 17.50 -4.64
N VAL A 35 2.98 16.68 -3.61
CA VAL A 35 3.50 15.31 -3.80
C VAL A 35 2.40 14.36 -4.29
N ASN A 36 1.16 14.55 -3.84
CA ASN A 36 0.01 13.84 -4.42
C ASN A 36 -0.42 14.43 -5.76
N TRP A 37 -0.10 15.70 -6.01
CA TRP A 37 -0.35 16.37 -7.28
C TRP A 37 0.76 16.16 -8.31
N GLY A 38 1.92 15.57 -8.02
CA GLY A 38 2.97 15.37 -9.03
C GLY A 38 2.54 14.52 -10.24
N VAL A 39 1.52 13.68 -10.07
CA VAL A 39 0.86 12.93 -11.14
C VAL A 39 -0.22 13.76 -11.87
N TRP A 40 -0.79 14.78 -11.21
CA TRP A 40 -1.92 15.60 -11.66
C TRP A 40 -1.54 17.04 -12.06
N GLY A 41 -0.37 17.52 -11.69
CA GLY A 41 0.09 18.90 -11.82
C GLY A 41 0.57 19.24 -13.23
N ARG A 42 0.69 18.23 -14.10
CA ARG A 42 0.85 18.45 -15.54
C ARG A 42 -0.42 19.00 -16.21
N LEU A 43 -1.57 18.94 -15.53
CA LEU A 43 -2.87 19.46 -15.98
C LEU A 43 -3.21 20.86 -15.43
N LEU A 44 -2.37 21.49 -14.60
CA LEU A 44 -2.70 22.76 -13.93
C LEU A 44 -2.54 24.04 -14.79
N ARG A 45 -2.39 23.91 -16.12
CA ARG A 45 -2.73 25.01 -17.04
C ARG A 45 -4.20 24.99 -17.48
N LEU A 46 -5.00 24.06 -16.95
CA LEU A 46 -6.42 23.93 -17.29
C LEU A 46 -7.32 24.56 -16.22
N PRO A 47 -8.56 24.94 -16.58
CA PRO A 47 -9.53 25.56 -15.68
C PRO A 47 -9.78 24.72 -14.40
N THR A 48 -10.21 25.41 -13.34
CA THR A 48 -10.48 24.81 -12.02
C THR A 48 -11.45 23.63 -12.11
N PRO A 49 -11.14 22.47 -11.49
CA PRO A 49 -12.00 21.30 -11.55
C PRO A 49 -13.36 21.53 -10.89
N ARG A 50 -14.40 20.85 -11.39
CA ARG A 50 -15.75 20.90 -10.83
C ARG A 50 -15.87 19.83 -9.74
N ILE A 51 -16.46 20.18 -8.60
CA ILE A 51 -16.53 19.29 -7.45
C ILE A 51 -17.99 18.93 -7.17
N SER A 52 -18.25 17.63 -7.09
CA SER A 52 -19.60 17.06 -6.93
C SER A 52 -19.64 16.21 -5.66
N VAL A 53 -20.55 16.54 -4.74
CA VAL A 53 -20.82 15.71 -3.54
C VAL A 53 -21.83 14.64 -3.90
N LEU A 54 -21.44 13.38 -3.80
CA LEU A 54 -22.28 12.24 -4.25
C LEU A 54 -23.30 11.79 -3.18
N SER A 55 -23.22 12.28 -1.95
CA SER A 55 -24.13 11.88 -0.87
C SER A 55 -25.40 12.74 -0.85
N LYS A 56 -26.38 12.44 -1.70
CA LYS A 56 -27.76 12.97 -1.58
C LYS A 56 -28.80 11.95 -1.10
N HIS A 57 -28.43 10.70 -0.87
CA HIS A 57 -29.36 9.68 -0.38
C HIS A 57 -28.90 9.12 0.94
N PHE A 58 -29.50 9.56 2.05
CA PHE A 58 -29.59 8.77 3.29
C PHE A 58 -30.70 9.35 4.19
N LYS A 59 -31.95 9.34 3.70
CA LYS A 59 -33.14 9.52 4.56
C LYS A 59 -33.43 8.27 5.44
N GLN A 60 -32.65 7.21 5.28
CA GLN A 60 -32.69 5.97 6.07
C GLN A 60 -31.94 6.10 7.43
N GLU A 61 -31.54 7.28 7.87
CA GLU A 61 -30.68 7.45 9.07
C GLU A 61 -31.43 7.60 10.41
N ARG A 62 -32.77 7.61 10.42
CA ARG A 62 -33.52 7.65 11.70
C ARG A 62 -33.63 6.30 12.41
N ALA A 63 -33.46 5.18 11.71
CA ALA A 63 -33.45 3.86 12.33
C ALA A 63 -32.12 3.58 13.05
N ASP A 64 -30.99 3.98 12.47
CA ASP A 64 -29.65 3.62 12.97
C ASP A 64 -29.18 4.52 14.13
N ALA A 65 -29.78 5.70 14.31
CA ALA A 65 -29.44 6.59 15.42
C ALA A 65 -29.86 6.02 16.78
N ALA A 66 -30.95 5.26 16.83
CA ALA A 66 -31.41 4.58 18.04
C ALA A 66 -30.44 3.45 18.44
N GLU A 67 -30.00 2.66 17.45
CA GLU A 67 -29.06 1.55 17.62
C GLU A 67 -27.67 2.04 18.07
N LEU A 68 -27.17 3.12 17.47
CA LEU A 68 -25.91 3.77 17.89
C LEU A 68 -25.97 4.36 19.30
N SER A 69 -27.16 4.75 19.78
CA SER A 69 -27.33 5.22 21.17
C SER A 69 -27.21 4.07 22.17
N GLN A 70 -27.68 2.87 21.81
CA GLN A 70 -27.59 1.67 22.64
C GLN A 70 -26.14 1.18 22.75
N ILE A 71 -25.39 1.19 21.64
CA ILE A 71 -23.96 0.82 21.63
C ILE A 71 -23.14 1.77 22.52
N ARG A 72 -23.43 3.08 22.49
CA ARG A 72 -22.73 4.07 23.35
C ARG A 72 -23.08 3.95 24.84
N LYS A 73 -24.29 3.51 25.18
CA LYS A 73 -24.65 3.17 26.57
C LYS A 73 -23.86 1.95 27.05
N ALA A 74 -23.77 0.90 26.23
CA ALA A 74 -23.00 -0.30 26.54
C ALA A 74 -21.48 -0.03 26.70
N GLU A 75 -20.90 0.90 25.93
CA GLU A 75 -19.49 1.29 26.08
C GLU A 75 -19.19 2.08 27.37
N LYS A 76 -20.18 2.80 27.92
CA LYS A 76 -20.01 3.54 29.20
C LYS A 76 -20.02 2.63 30.42
N GLU A 77 -20.63 1.45 30.33
CA GLU A 77 -20.77 0.50 31.44
C GLU A 77 -19.65 -0.54 31.48
N SER A 78 -18.74 -0.55 30.51
CA SER A 78 -17.60 -1.48 30.48
C SER A 78 -16.32 -0.82 31.03
N PRO A 79 -15.86 -1.15 32.25
CA PRO A 79 -14.63 -0.60 32.80
C PRO A 79 -13.43 -1.22 32.06
N ARG A 80 -12.97 -0.59 30.98
CA ARG A 80 -11.66 -0.87 30.40
C ARG A 80 -10.58 -0.41 31.38
N LYS A 81 -10.02 -1.36 32.13
CA LYS A 81 -8.68 -1.26 32.73
C LYS A 81 -7.66 -1.09 31.61
N LEU A 82 -7.40 0.15 31.20
CA LEU A 82 -6.21 0.48 30.42
C LEU A 82 -5.01 0.42 31.36
N LEU A 83 -4.26 -0.68 31.28
CA LEU A 83 -2.91 -0.78 31.83
C LEU A 83 -2.04 0.26 31.10
N ASN A 84 -1.89 1.42 31.74
CA ASN A 84 -1.00 2.49 31.33
C ASN A 84 0.43 2.18 31.82
N VAL A 85 1.16 1.30 31.11
CA VAL A 85 2.49 0.85 31.56
C VAL A 85 3.65 1.62 30.93
N ASN A 86 3.47 2.38 29.84
CA ASN A 86 4.63 2.86 29.05
C ASN A 86 4.85 4.38 29.02
N GLY A 87 4.16 5.16 29.85
CA GLY A 87 4.33 6.63 29.83
C GLY A 87 5.66 7.12 30.42
N ARG A 88 6.16 6.51 31.50
CA ARG A 88 7.31 7.04 32.26
C ARG A 88 8.68 6.74 31.65
N ASP A 89 8.81 5.66 30.88
CA ASP A 89 10.10 5.28 30.28
C ASP A 89 10.48 6.13 29.06
N ILE A 90 9.48 6.64 28.34
CA ILE A 90 9.69 7.50 27.17
C ILE A 90 10.31 8.85 27.59
N GLU A 91 9.84 9.40 28.71
CA GLU A 91 10.30 10.71 29.22
C GLU A 91 11.72 10.64 29.80
N ARG A 92 12.07 9.54 30.46
CA ARG A 92 13.42 9.30 31.01
C ARG A 92 14.47 9.17 29.90
N ASN A 93 14.12 8.56 28.76
CA ASN A 93 15.02 8.41 27.62
C ASN A 93 15.26 9.73 26.86
N TRP A 94 14.25 10.62 26.81
CA TRP A 94 14.40 11.95 26.21
C TRP A 94 15.39 12.82 26.99
N ARG A 95 15.28 12.87 28.33
CA ARG A 95 16.23 13.64 29.17
C ARG A 95 17.68 13.16 29.04
N LYS A 96 17.89 11.85 28.86
CA LYS A 96 19.23 11.27 28.70
C LYS A 96 19.88 11.55 27.34
N THR A 97 19.08 11.60 26.27
CA THR A 97 19.62 11.64 24.89
C THR A 97 19.46 13.01 24.22
N GLY A 98 18.66 13.92 24.79
CA GLY A 98 18.36 15.23 24.22
C GLY A 98 17.51 15.19 22.94
N LYS A 99 17.09 14.01 22.48
CA LYS A 99 16.33 13.84 21.25
C LYS A 99 14.87 13.53 21.55
N PRO A 100 13.91 14.37 21.10
CA PRO A 100 12.50 14.09 21.32
C PRO A 100 12.10 12.79 20.60
N PRO A 101 11.19 11.99 21.17
CA PRO A 101 10.66 10.82 20.48
C PRO A 101 9.97 11.26 19.19
N LEU A 102 10.40 10.69 18.06
CA LEU A 102 9.81 11.01 16.76
C LEU A 102 8.31 10.66 16.79
N PRO A 103 7.42 11.59 16.40
CA PRO A 103 6.00 11.31 16.40
C PRO A 103 5.70 10.19 15.42
N ASN A 104 5.27 9.05 15.96
CA ASN A 104 4.80 7.87 15.26
C ASN A 104 5.82 7.19 14.33
N GLY A 105 6.72 6.37 14.89
CA GLY A 105 7.14 5.03 14.41
C GLY A 105 7.52 4.82 12.93
N ARG A 106 7.53 5.86 12.11
CA ARG A 106 7.99 5.89 10.73
C ARG A 106 9.37 6.47 10.84
N GLY A 107 10.34 5.58 11.04
CA GLY A 107 11.74 5.94 10.82
C GLY A 107 11.81 6.77 9.55
N ALA A 108 12.46 7.93 9.63
CA ALA A 108 12.68 8.82 8.49
C ALA A 108 12.94 7.94 7.27
N PRO A 109 12.22 8.13 6.15
CA PRO A 109 12.34 7.24 5.01
C PRO A 109 13.82 7.16 4.73
N PHE A 110 14.43 5.99 5.01
CA PHE A 110 15.81 5.77 4.67
C PHE A 110 15.85 6.17 3.22
N SER A 111 16.53 7.28 2.94
CA SER A 111 16.87 7.67 1.59
C SER A 111 17.80 6.56 1.14
N ARG A 112 17.19 5.43 0.75
CA ARG A 112 17.84 4.40 -0.04
C ARG A 112 18.20 5.19 -1.25
N LYS A 113 19.44 5.68 -1.29
CA LYS A 113 20.06 6.30 -2.47
C LYS A 113 19.53 5.47 -3.62
N ARG A 114 18.65 6.06 -4.44
CA ARG A 114 18.01 5.32 -5.53
C ARG A 114 19.18 4.87 -6.37
N VAL A 115 19.49 3.57 -6.32
CA VAL A 115 20.59 3.01 -7.09
C VAL A 115 20.33 3.43 -8.53
N PRO A 116 21.29 4.07 -9.23
CA PRO A 116 21.10 4.60 -10.57
C PRO A 116 20.36 3.59 -11.45
N LYS A 117 19.33 4.06 -12.13
CA LYS A 117 18.38 3.21 -12.87
C LYS A 117 19.05 2.48 -14.05
N ASP A 118 20.23 2.94 -14.45
CA ASP A 118 20.81 2.69 -15.78
C ASP A 118 22.09 1.85 -15.76
N GLY A 119 22.44 1.21 -14.64
CA GLY A 119 23.77 0.61 -14.51
C GLY A 119 23.87 -0.62 -13.62
N TYR A 120 22.85 -1.49 -13.57
CA TYR A 120 23.12 -2.85 -13.08
C TYR A 120 23.99 -3.52 -14.13
N ASN A 121 25.31 -3.40 -13.96
CA ASN A 121 26.30 -4.20 -14.66
C ASN A 121 25.96 -5.66 -14.37
N ARG A 122 25.13 -6.25 -15.23
CA ARG A 122 24.85 -7.68 -15.20
C ARG A 122 26.19 -8.30 -15.52
N LYS A 123 26.89 -8.78 -14.49
CA LYS A 123 28.08 -9.59 -14.73
C LYS A 123 27.61 -10.76 -15.58
N PRO A 124 28.08 -10.89 -16.83
CA PRO A 124 27.74 -12.03 -17.65
C PRO A 124 28.19 -13.28 -16.89
N GLY A 125 27.31 -14.25 -16.75
CA GLY A 125 27.56 -15.39 -15.88
C GLY A 125 26.39 -16.34 -15.78
N PHE A 126 26.70 -17.53 -15.29
CA PHE A 126 25.72 -18.59 -15.08
C PHE A 126 25.20 -18.58 -13.65
N PHE A 127 23.87 -18.69 -13.51
CA PHE A 127 23.16 -18.75 -12.25
C PHE A 127 22.37 -20.04 -12.13
N VAL A 128 22.24 -20.55 -10.90
CA VAL A 128 21.44 -21.75 -10.62
C VAL A 128 20.04 -21.33 -10.20
N CYS A 129 19.02 -21.80 -10.91
CA CYS A 129 17.63 -21.54 -10.53
C CYS A 129 17.26 -22.27 -9.24
N SER A 130 16.71 -21.56 -8.25
CA SER A 130 16.33 -22.15 -6.96
C SER A 130 15.17 -23.16 -7.03
N TRP A 131 14.47 -23.24 -8.16
CA TRP A 131 13.34 -24.15 -8.37
C TRP A 131 13.71 -25.39 -9.18
N CYS A 132 14.11 -25.20 -10.43
CA CYS A 132 14.48 -26.32 -11.31
C CYS A 132 15.94 -26.78 -11.16
N ARG A 133 16.77 -26.08 -10.36
CA ARG A 133 18.19 -26.38 -10.11
C ARG A 133 19.09 -26.41 -11.37
N LYS A 134 18.59 -26.00 -12.53
CA LYS A 134 19.39 -25.87 -13.76
C LYS A 134 20.32 -24.67 -13.69
N ARG A 135 21.54 -24.83 -14.18
CA ARG A 135 22.52 -23.76 -14.41
C ARG A 135 22.18 -23.08 -15.74
N LEU A 136 21.81 -21.81 -15.69
CA LEU A 136 21.29 -21.05 -16.83
C LEU A 136 22.04 -19.72 -16.93
N ASP A 137 22.08 -19.15 -18.13
CA ASP A 137 22.64 -17.82 -18.33
C ASP A 137 21.84 -16.73 -17.57
N SER A 138 22.53 -15.67 -17.16
CA SER A 138 21.94 -14.50 -16.50
C SER A 138 20.72 -13.90 -17.23
N SER A 139 20.70 -13.98 -18.56
CA SER A 139 19.58 -13.54 -19.42
C SER A 139 18.28 -14.32 -19.18
N MET A 140 18.37 -15.54 -18.63
CA MET A 140 17.22 -16.38 -18.29
C MET A 140 16.59 -16.02 -16.95
N PHE A 141 17.03 -14.95 -16.29
CA PHE A 141 16.48 -14.47 -15.02
C PHE A 141 15.88 -13.06 -15.18
N TYR A 142 14.84 -12.75 -14.38
CA TYR A 142 14.32 -11.39 -14.28
C TYR A 142 15.24 -10.54 -13.39
N SER A 143 15.25 -9.22 -13.61
CA SER A 143 15.96 -8.29 -12.73
C SER A 143 15.24 -8.14 -11.39
N ASP A 144 16.00 -8.11 -10.30
CA ASP A 144 15.50 -7.93 -8.94
C ASP A 144 16.36 -6.92 -8.19
N ARG A 145 15.80 -5.73 -7.96
CA ARG A 145 16.48 -4.63 -7.27
C ARG A 145 16.63 -4.86 -5.77
N SER A 146 15.89 -5.82 -5.21
CA SER A 146 15.96 -6.13 -3.79
C SER A 146 17.15 -7.03 -3.45
N ARG A 147 17.74 -7.69 -4.45
CA ARG A 147 18.85 -8.63 -4.28
C ARG A 147 20.18 -7.99 -4.67
N SER A 148 21.24 -8.32 -3.93
CA SER A 148 22.60 -7.91 -4.24
C SER A 148 23.08 -8.37 -5.62
N SER A 149 22.58 -9.51 -6.11
CA SER A 149 22.89 -10.02 -7.45
C SER A 149 22.20 -9.24 -8.58
N GLY A 150 21.21 -8.40 -8.29
CA GLY A 150 20.40 -7.72 -9.30
C GLY A 150 19.47 -8.63 -10.10
N LEU A 151 19.42 -9.93 -9.79
CA LEU A 151 18.65 -10.96 -10.51
C LEU A 151 17.81 -11.80 -9.53
N CYS A 152 16.61 -12.17 -9.98
CA CYS A 152 15.71 -13.10 -9.29
C CYS A 152 16.39 -14.46 -9.06
N SER A 153 16.03 -15.18 -7.98
CA SER A 153 16.52 -16.55 -7.74
C SER A 153 15.94 -17.61 -8.67
N ARG A 154 14.86 -17.27 -9.38
CA ARG A 154 14.11 -18.19 -10.25
C ARG A 154 14.27 -17.74 -11.69
N CYS A 155 14.50 -18.71 -12.59
CA CYS A 155 14.52 -18.43 -14.01
C CYS A 155 13.15 -17.99 -14.52
N LYS A 156 13.11 -17.34 -15.69
CA LYS A 156 11.91 -16.81 -16.33
C LYS A 156 10.84 -17.89 -16.50
N THR A 157 11.22 -19.07 -17.00
CA THR A 157 10.31 -20.21 -17.17
C THR A 157 9.64 -20.62 -15.86
N CYS A 158 10.43 -20.82 -14.81
CA CYS A 158 9.92 -21.13 -13.47
C CYS A 158 9.02 -20.03 -12.92
N SER A 159 9.38 -18.76 -13.13
CA SER A 159 8.57 -17.64 -12.67
C SER A 159 7.23 -17.55 -13.41
N ASN A 160 7.21 -17.77 -14.73
CA ASN A 160 5.99 -17.79 -15.53
C ASN A 160 5.08 -18.94 -15.16
N LEU A 161 5.65 -20.14 -14.94
CA LEU A 161 4.88 -21.30 -14.50
C LEU A 161 4.27 -21.09 -13.11
N LYS A 162 5.01 -20.47 -12.18
CA LYS A 162 4.45 -20.03 -10.89
C LYS A 162 3.24 -19.12 -11.11
N GLN A 163 3.41 -18.10 -11.94
CA GLN A 163 2.39 -17.08 -12.16
C GLN A 163 1.13 -17.69 -12.79
N ALA A 164 1.30 -18.52 -13.82
CA ALA A 164 0.22 -19.24 -14.48
C ALA A 164 -0.55 -20.15 -13.52
N ALA A 165 0.14 -20.89 -12.65
CA ALA A 165 -0.52 -21.75 -11.68
C ALA A 165 -1.27 -20.98 -10.60
N ILE A 166 -0.75 -19.83 -10.16
CA ILE A 166 -1.47 -18.93 -9.23
C ILE A 166 -2.73 -18.40 -9.89
N TYR A 167 -2.64 -17.92 -11.14
CA TYR A 167 -3.82 -17.45 -11.87
C TYR A 167 -4.86 -18.55 -12.07
N ALA A 168 -4.45 -19.76 -12.43
CA ALA A 168 -5.35 -20.91 -12.58
C ALA A 168 -6.03 -21.28 -11.26
N ALA A 169 -5.30 -21.27 -10.14
CA ALA A 169 -5.86 -21.55 -8.82
C ALA A 169 -6.90 -20.51 -8.43
N VAL A 170 -6.57 -19.22 -8.54
CA VAL A 170 -7.50 -18.12 -8.19
C VAL A 170 -8.74 -18.14 -9.10
N LYS A 171 -8.59 -18.44 -10.39
CA LYS A 171 -9.72 -18.56 -11.32
C LYS A 171 -10.64 -19.74 -10.95
N GLY A 172 -10.11 -20.79 -10.35
CA GLY A 172 -10.86 -21.95 -9.86
C GLY A 172 -11.36 -21.83 -8.41
N GLY A 173 -11.28 -20.65 -7.78
CA GLY A 173 -11.68 -20.44 -6.38
C GLY A 173 -10.66 -20.94 -5.34
N GLY A 174 -9.48 -21.41 -5.78
CA GLY A 174 -8.39 -21.82 -4.91
C GLY A 174 -7.51 -20.66 -4.44
N THR A 175 -6.55 -20.97 -3.58
CA THR A 175 -5.63 -19.98 -2.99
C THR A 175 -4.34 -19.83 -3.79
N ALA A 176 -3.67 -18.67 -3.67
CA ALA A 176 -2.36 -18.46 -4.31
C ALA A 176 -1.29 -19.43 -3.80
N SER A 177 -1.38 -19.90 -2.55
CA SER A 177 -0.51 -20.92 -1.98
C SER A 177 -0.69 -22.28 -2.66
N GLU A 178 -1.92 -22.69 -2.97
CA GLU A 178 -2.20 -23.93 -3.72
C GLU A 178 -1.61 -23.86 -5.13
N GLY A 179 -1.82 -22.75 -5.84
CA GLY A 179 -1.22 -22.52 -7.15
C GLY A 179 0.31 -22.59 -7.09
N TYR A 180 0.93 -22.02 -6.06
CA TYR A 180 2.37 -22.12 -5.84
C TYR A 180 2.85 -23.57 -5.62
N GLN A 181 2.16 -24.35 -4.79
CA GLN A 181 2.55 -25.75 -4.55
C GLN A 181 2.36 -26.61 -5.80
N LYS A 182 1.29 -26.40 -6.56
CA LYS A 182 1.04 -27.07 -7.84
C LYS A 182 2.16 -26.78 -8.84
N ALA A 183 2.54 -25.52 -9.01
CA ALA A 183 3.68 -25.14 -9.85
C ALA A 183 4.99 -25.78 -9.41
N LYS A 184 5.25 -25.82 -8.09
CA LYS A 184 6.48 -26.41 -7.54
C LYS A 184 6.58 -27.90 -7.83
N ARG A 185 5.46 -28.63 -7.81
CA ARG A 185 5.41 -30.06 -8.18
C ARG A 185 5.73 -30.25 -9.66
N ILE A 186 5.11 -29.47 -10.56
CA ILE A 186 5.35 -29.57 -12.01
C ILE A 186 6.82 -29.31 -12.39
N VAL A 187 7.51 -28.43 -11.68
CA VAL A 187 8.90 -28.09 -11.99
C VAL A 187 9.91 -29.13 -11.47
N ARG A 188 9.50 -29.94 -10.49
CA ARG A 188 10.39 -30.90 -9.79
C ARG A 188 10.08 -32.37 -10.08
N GLY A 189 8.85 -32.68 -10.48
CA GLY A 189 8.48 -33.98 -11.04
C GLY A 189 8.95 -34.06 -12.48
#